data_AF-A0A4U6VQG8-F1
#
_entry.id   AF-A0A4U6VQG8-F1
#
_cell.length_a   1.000
_cell.length_b   1.000
_cell.length_c   1.000
_cell.angle_alpha   90.00
_cell.angle_beta   90.00
_cell.angle_gamma   90.00
#
_symmetry.space_group_name_H-M   'P 1'
#
loop_
_entity.id
_entity.type
_entity.pdbx_description
1 polymer ?
#
loop_
_entity_poly.entity_id
_entity_poly.type
_entity_poly.pdbx_seq_one_letter_code
_entity_poly.pdbx_strand_id
1 'polypeptide(L)'
;MSLMYMGWCMAGWDVCIIDGGWLCARKRKNLDYYSCVLCQTALEETLPHLFFTCPFSLQCWQLLGIAWDFTLSTSEMIIRASQLFGSTIFREISILECSCIWTHRNSIIFYGRSLSLVRWRQSFKDEFALILHRAKPSLKQELETWFCNTF
;
A
#
# COMPACT_ATOMS: atom_id res chain seq x y z
N MET A 1 -9.69 -18.76 6.91
CA MET A 1 -10.00 -17.63 6.00
C MET A 1 -8.82 -16.66 6.02
N SER A 2 -7.72 -17.13 5.41
CA SER A 2 -6.45 -16.42 5.33
C SER A 2 -6.55 -15.27 4.35
N LEU A 3 -5.82 -14.18 4.57
CA LEU A 3 -5.71 -12.97 3.75
C LEU A 3 -5.09 -13.22 2.34
N MET A 4 -5.33 -14.41 1.78
CA MET A 4 -4.79 -14.92 0.51
C MET A 4 -5.61 -14.46 -0.72
N TYR A 5 -6.58 -13.56 -0.54
CA TYR A 5 -7.53 -13.12 -1.58
C TYR A 5 -7.33 -11.66 -2.02
N MET A 6 -6.09 -11.22 -2.15
CA MET A 6 -5.74 -10.07 -3.01
C MET A 6 -4.90 -10.52 -4.22
N GLY A 7 -5.14 -11.73 -4.71
CA GLY A 7 -4.88 -12.01 -6.12
C GLY A 7 -5.95 -11.29 -6.92
N TRP A 8 -5.55 -10.35 -7.79
CA TRP A 8 -5.94 -10.22 -9.20
C TRP A 8 -5.45 -8.86 -9.75
N CYS A 9 -4.40 -8.96 -10.55
CA CYS A 9 -4.10 -8.18 -11.76
C CYS A 9 -4.07 -6.64 -11.68
N MET A 10 -2.93 -6.11 -11.27
CA MET A 10 -2.44 -4.86 -11.86
C MET A 10 -1.61 -5.17 -13.12
N ALA A 11 -1.86 -4.41 -14.17
CA ALA A 11 -1.37 -4.66 -15.51
C ALA A 11 0.17 -4.68 -15.59
N GLY A 12 0.73 -5.83 -15.97
CA GLY A 12 1.95 -5.88 -16.77
C GLY A 12 3.31 -5.85 -16.08
N TRP A 13 3.43 -6.08 -14.76
CA TRP A 13 4.73 -6.21 -14.11
C TRP A 13 4.82 -7.47 -13.22
N ASP A 14 5.85 -8.27 -13.47
CA ASP A 14 6.17 -9.57 -12.88
C ASP A 14 6.19 -9.56 -11.33
N VAL A 15 5.07 -9.92 -10.70
CA VAL A 15 5.05 -10.23 -9.25
C VAL A 15 4.25 -11.53 -9.03
N CYS A 16 4.87 -12.65 -9.43
CA CYS A 16 4.47 -13.97 -8.97
C CYS A 16 4.75 -14.08 -7.46
N ILE A 17 3.70 -14.24 -6.65
CA ILE A 17 3.82 -14.65 -5.25
C ILE A 17 2.84 -15.80 -5.04
N ILE A 18 3.25 -16.99 -5.46
CA ILE A 18 2.82 -18.25 -4.86
C ILE A 18 4.05 -19.18 -4.93
N ASP A 19 4.77 -19.25 -3.80
CA ASP A 19 5.54 -20.40 -3.29
C ASP A 19 6.79 -19.93 -2.50
N GLY A 20 6.65 -19.88 -1.17
CA GLY A 20 7.66 -20.39 -0.24
C GLY A 20 9.07 -19.80 -0.18
N GLY A 21 9.37 -18.67 -0.83
CA GLY A 21 10.70 -18.07 -0.73
C GLY A 21 10.80 -16.73 -1.41
N TRP A 22 10.90 -15.66 -0.64
CA TRP A 22 11.10 -14.31 -1.16
C TRP A 22 12.56 -14.08 -1.53
N LEU A 23 13.01 -14.78 -2.57
CA LEU A 23 14.24 -14.51 -3.31
C LEU A 23 13.86 -13.85 -4.63
N CYS A 24 13.89 -12.52 -4.67
CA CYS A 24 14.24 -11.84 -5.92
C CYS A 24 15.76 -11.73 -6.00
N ALA A 25 16.43 -12.90 -6.04
CA ALA A 25 17.85 -12.98 -6.38
C ALA A 25 18.02 -12.85 -7.90
N ARG A 26 17.74 -11.68 -8.46
CA ARG A 26 18.29 -11.30 -9.77
C ARG A 26 19.64 -10.62 -9.53
N LYS A 27 20.66 -11.49 -9.41
CA LYS A 27 22.09 -11.24 -9.13
C LYS A 27 22.40 -10.76 -7.71
N ARG A 28 23.14 -11.63 -7.00
CA ARG A 28 23.82 -11.40 -5.72
C ARG A 28 24.47 -10.00 -5.67
N LYS A 29 23.85 -9.09 -4.94
CA LYS A 29 24.58 -8.21 -4.03
C LYS A 29 24.05 -8.53 -2.63
N ASN A 30 24.92 -9.07 -1.78
CA ASN A 30 24.68 -9.10 -0.34
C ASN A 30 24.43 -7.65 0.09
N LEU A 31 23.17 -7.30 0.32
CA LEU A 31 22.80 -6.10 1.03
C LEU A 31 22.70 -6.52 2.49
N ASP A 32 23.81 -6.37 3.21
CA ASP A 32 23.98 -6.77 4.61
C ASP A 32 23.15 -5.89 5.59
N TYR A 33 22.05 -5.27 5.13
CA TYR A 33 21.13 -4.54 5.98
C TYR A 33 19.76 -4.40 5.27
N TYR A 34 18.76 -5.19 5.69
CA TYR A 34 17.37 -5.10 5.21
C TYR A 34 16.63 -3.92 5.85
N SER A 35 17.26 -2.76 6.01
CA SER A 35 16.57 -1.61 6.60
C SER A 35 15.50 -1.07 5.67
N CYS A 36 14.34 -0.73 6.23
CA CYS A 36 13.26 -0.05 5.52
C CYS A 36 13.74 1.30 4.98
N VAL A 37 13.69 1.47 3.66
CA VAL A 37 14.10 2.71 2.97
C VAL A 37 13.11 3.85 3.15
N LEU A 38 11.93 3.57 3.69
CA LEU A 38 10.87 4.55 3.92
C LEU A 38 10.97 5.21 5.30
N CYS A 39 11.86 4.76 6.18
CA CYS A 39 12.05 5.34 7.51
C CYS A 39 13.53 5.47 7.88
N GLN A 40 13.84 6.40 8.76
CA GLN A 40 15.21 6.66 9.23
C GLN A 40 15.61 5.77 10.40
N THR A 41 14.71 4.90 10.89
CA THR A 41 14.92 4.11 12.11
C THR A 41 15.77 2.86 11.89
N ALA A 42 16.29 2.63 10.68
CA ALA A 42 17.13 1.48 10.32
C ALA A 42 16.50 0.12 10.71
N LEU A 43 15.18 0.06 10.84
CA LEU A 43 14.44 -1.13 11.24
C LEU A 43 14.39 -2.12 10.07
N GLU A 44 14.44 -3.42 10.38
CA GLU A 44 14.24 -4.47 9.39
C GLU A 44 12.90 -4.31 8.65
N GLU A 45 12.96 -4.31 7.34
CA GLU A 45 11.81 -4.18 6.46
C GLU A 45 11.04 -5.50 6.40
N THR A 46 9.99 -5.59 7.21
CA THR A 46 8.99 -6.66 7.13
C THR A 46 7.71 -6.16 6.44
N LEU A 47 6.87 -7.04 5.88
CA LEU A 47 5.60 -6.61 5.28
C LEU A 47 4.69 -5.85 6.26
N PRO A 48 4.53 -6.29 7.53
CA PRO A 48 3.76 -5.52 8.51
C PRO A 48 4.36 -4.15 8.78
N HIS A 49 5.70 -4.04 8.77
CA HIS A 49 6.35 -2.76 8.89
C HIS A 49 6.10 -1.88 7.67
N LEU A 50 6.37 -2.37 6.47
CA LEU A 50 6.23 -1.62 5.23
C LEU A 50 4.83 -1.04 5.06
N PHE A 51 3.78 -1.81 5.33
CA PHE A 51 2.41 -1.35 5.11
C PHE A 51 1.78 -0.67 6.32
N PHE A 52 2.02 -1.11 7.55
CA PHE A 52 1.22 -0.65 8.70
C PHE A 52 2.01 0.18 9.71
N THR A 53 3.24 -0.22 10.07
CA THR A 53 3.96 0.43 11.18
C THR A 53 5.03 1.42 10.76
N CYS A 54 5.40 1.46 9.47
CA CYS A 54 6.36 2.42 8.96
C CYS A 54 5.83 3.84 9.15
N PRO A 55 6.61 4.78 9.72
CA PRO A 55 6.19 6.17 9.91
C PRO A 55 5.74 6.87 8.62
N PHE A 56 6.32 6.50 7.48
CA PHE A 56 5.90 7.03 6.18
C PHE A 56 4.52 6.50 5.79
N SER A 57 4.33 5.17 5.86
CA SER A 57 3.06 4.53 5.53
C SER A 57 1.94 4.98 6.46
N LEU A 58 2.22 5.15 7.76
CA LEU A 58 1.29 5.74 8.73
C LEU A 58 0.78 7.12 8.29
N GLN A 59 1.67 8.01 7.84
CA GLN A 59 1.27 9.32 7.31
C GLN A 59 0.39 9.18 6.07
N CYS A 60 0.70 8.22 5.19
CA CYS A 60 -0.08 7.95 4.00
C CYS A 60 -1.51 7.49 4.37
N TRP A 61 -1.65 6.52 5.28
CA TRP A 61 -2.96 6.08 5.78
C TRP A 61 -3.75 7.18 6.49
N GLN A 62 -3.07 8.03 7.28
CA GLN A 62 -3.69 9.18 7.93
C GLN A 62 -4.28 10.17 6.92
N LEU A 63 -3.60 10.40 5.78
CA LEU A 63 -4.14 11.24 4.70
C LEU A 63 -5.39 10.64 4.04
N LEU A 64 -5.57 9.32 4.11
CA LEU A 64 -6.75 8.62 3.61
C LEU A 64 -7.87 8.50 4.68
N GLY A 65 -7.65 9.05 5.88
CA GLY A 65 -8.58 8.92 7.00
C GLY A 65 -8.62 7.53 7.64
N ILE A 66 -7.60 6.70 7.42
CA ILE A 66 -7.51 5.34 7.95
C ILE A 66 -6.51 5.32 9.10
N ALA A 67 -6.98 4.89 10.28
CA ALA A 67 -6.14 4.71 11.47
C ALA A 67 -6.09 3.23 11.87
N TRP A 68 -4.88 2.78 12.21
CA TRP A 68 -4.62 1.41 12.61
C TRP A 68 -4.58 1.26 14.14
N ASP A 69 -5.23 0.22 14.65
CA ASP A 69 -5.22 -0.13 16.07
C ASP A 69 -4.20 -1.25 16.33
N PHE A 70 -2.99 -0.85 16.76
CA PHE A 70 -1.87 -1.76 17.02
C PHE A 70 -2.02 -2.59 18.29
N THR A 71 -3.12 -2.43 19.05
CA THR A 71 -3.41 -3.32 20.19
C THR A 71 -3.97 -4.67 19.76
N LEU A 72 -4.38 -4.79 18.49
CA LEU A 72 -5.02 -5.96 17.90
C LEU A 72 -4.06 -6.75 17.01
N SER A 73 -4.43 -8.00 16.70
CA SER A 73 -3.73 -8.74 15.64
C SER A 73 -3.94 -8.08 14.27
N THR A 74 -3.01 -8.26 13.33
CA THR A 74 -3.10 -7.65 11.99
C THR A 74 -4.45 -7.91 11.29
N SER A 75 -5.00 -9.12 11.44
CA SER A 75 -6.31 -9.48 10.88
C SER A 75 -7.45 -8.68 11.52
N GLU A 76 -7.47 -8.58 12.85
CA GLU A 76 -8.50 -7.86 13.58
C GLU A 76 -8.40 -6.35 13.35
N MET A 77 -7.17 -5.84 13.25
CA MET A 77 -6.89 -4.45 12.91
C MET A 77 -7.47 -4.06 11.54
N ILE A 78 -7.30 -4.91 10.52
CA ILE A 78 -7.89 -4.69 9.18
C ILE A 78 -9.42 -4.74 9.22
N ILE A 79 -9.99 -5.71 9.94
CA ILE A 79 -11.44 -5.84 10.09
C ILE A 79 -12.02 -4.59 10.78
N ARG A 80 -11.39 -4.15 11.88
CA ARG A 80 -11.80 -2.97 12.63
C ARG A 80 -11.72 -1.70 11.77
N ALA A 81 -10.62 -1.50 11.03
CA ALA A 81 -10.49 -0.38 10.11
C ALA A 81 -11.57 -0.39 9.02
N SER A 82 -11.87 -1.56 8.45
CA SER A 82 -12.95 -1.71 7.47
C SER A 82 -14.32 -1.36 8.05
N GLN A 83 -14.60 -1.76 9.29
CA GLN A 83 -15.86 -1.47 9.98
C GLN A 83 -16.01 0.03 10.29
N LEU A 84 -14.92 0.67 10.74
CA LEU A 84 -14.90 2.12 11.01
C LEU A 84 -15.02 2.93 9.73
N PHE A 85 -14.43 2.47 8.63
CA PHE A 85 -14.56 3.10 7.33
C PHE A 85 -15.99 3.00 6.78
N GLY A 86 -16.69 1.89 7.06
CA GLY A 86 -18.13 1.77 6.85
C GLY A 86 -18.58 1.68 5.38
N SER A 87 -17.67 1.48 4.43
CA SER A 87 -17.96 1.45 3.00
C SER A 87 -17.20 0.35 2.25
N THR A 88 -17.81 -0.12 1.16
CA THR A 88 -17.23 -1.14 0.27
C THR A 88 -16.02 -0.66 -0.52
N ILE A 89 -15.82 0.66 -0.64
CA ILE A 89 -14.62 1.23 -1.29
C ILE A 89 -13.35 1.02 -0.46
N PHE A 90 -13.47 0.72 0.84
CA PHE A 90 -12.32 0.48 1.73
C PHE A 90 -11.30 -0.49 1.13
N ARG A 91 -11.79 -1.57 0.52
CA ARG A 91 -10.95 -2.58 -0.13
C ARG A 91 -10.15 -1.98 -1.29
N GLU A 92 -10.80 -1.21 -2.16
CA GLU A 92 -10.16 -0.62 -3.33
C GLU A 92 -9.13 0.44 -2.92
N ILE A 93 -9.46 1.28 -1.94
CA ILE A 93 -8.54 2.27 -1.37
C ILE A 93 -7.33 1.59 -0.71
N SER A 94 -7.57 0.51 0.04
CA SER A 94 -6.48 -0.22 0.71
C SER A 94 -5.54 -0.91 -0.27
N ILE A 95 -6.07 -1.51 -1.35
CA ILE A 95 -5.25 -2.11 -2.41
C ILE A 95 -4.42 -1.05 -3.12
N LEU A 96 -5.07 0.06 -3.50
CA LEU A 96 -4.42 1.19 -4.14
C LEU A 96 -3.28 1.75 -3.29
N GLU A 97 -3.53 1.89 -1.99
CA GLU A 97 -2.54 2.45 -1.08
C GLU A 97 -1.31 1.56 -0.91
N CYS A 98 -1.53 0.25 -0.70
CA CYS A 98 -0.45 -0.72 -0.67
C CYS A 98 0.37 -0.70 -1.96
N SER A 99 -0.30 -0.57 -3.12
CA SER A 99 0.36 -0.42 -4.42
C SER A 99 1.23 0.84 -4.49
N CYS A 100 0.72 1.97 -4.02
CA CYS A 100 1.44 3.25 -4.02
C CYS A 100 2.67 3.19 -3.10
N ILE A 101 2.54 2.66 -1.88
CA ILE A 101 3.66 2.46 -0.94
C ILE A 101 4.74 1.58 -1.57
N TRP A 102 4.34 0.43 -2.13
CA TRP A 102 5.25 -0.52 -2.75
C TRP A 102 6.01 0.10 -3.93
N THR A 103 5.30 0.81 -4.80
CA THR A 103 5.88 1.48 -5.97
C THR A 103 6.82 2.61 -5.56
N HIS A 104 6.45 3.39 -4.55
CA HIS A 104 7.29 4.46 -4.03
C HIS A 104 8.59 3.93 -3.42
N ARG A 105 8.51 2.84 -2.63
CA ARG A 105 9.67 2.11 -2.08
C ARG A 105 10.59 1.58 -3.18
N ASN A 106 10.03 0.94 -4.20
CA ASN A 106 10.80 0.46 -5.35
C ASN A 106 11.44 1.62 -6.12
N SER A 107 10.78 2.78 -6.19
CA SER A 107 11.34 3.96 -6.83
C SER A 107 12.62 4.47 -6.15
N ILE A 108 12.69 4.34 -4.82
CA ILE A 108 13.85 4.72 -4.02
C ILE A 108 14.99 3.72 -4.26
N ILE A 109 14.68 2.42 -4.22
CA ILE A 109 15.70 1.35 -4.33
C ILE A 109 16.29 1.23 -5.73
N PHE A 110 15.45 1.26 -6.77
CA PHE A 110 15.91 1.00 -8.14
C PHE A 110 16.33 2.27 -8.89
N TYR A 111 15.75 3.42 -8.53
CA TYR A 111 15.98 4.67 -9.27
C TYR A 111 16.58 5.78 -8.40
N GLY A 112 17.00 5.47 -7.17
CA GLY A 112 17.68 6.41 -6.27
C GLY A 112 16.83 7.64 -5.93
N ARG A 113 15.50 7.52 -6.00
CA ARG A 113 14.61 8.64 -5.73
C ARG A 113 14.54 8.94 -4.23
N SER A 114 14.11 10.14 -3.86
CA SER A 114 13.95 10.53 -2.47
C SER A 114 12.56 10.18 -1.91
N LEU A 115 12.51 9.95 -0.59
CA LEU A 115 11.28 9.84 0.17
C LEU A 115 10.51 11.16 0.09
N SER A 116 9.28 11.13 -0.42
CA SER A 116 8.48 12.34 -0.59
C SER A 116 6.99 12.01 -0.54
N LEU A 117 6.31 12.57 0.45
CA LEU A 117 4.86 12.43 0.60
C LEU A 117 4.10 13.10 -0.55
N VAL A 118 4.62 14.20 -1.08
CA VAL A 118 4.04 14.89 -2.26
C VAL A 118 4.04 13.97 -3.48
N ARG A 119 5.14 13.24 -3.71
CA ARG A 119 5.24 12.31 -4.84
C ARG A 119 4.35 11.09 -4.67
N TRP A 120 4.32 10.50 -3.48
CA TRP A 120 3.35 9.45 -3.17
C TRP A 120 1.91 9.94 -3.42
N ARG A 121 1.58 11.16 -2.99
CA ARG A 121 0.24 11.75 -3.16
C ARG A 121 -0.12 11.90 -4.62
N GLN A 122 0.82 12.34 -5.45
CA GLN A 122 0.60 12.42 -6.90
C GLN A 122 0.40 11.03 -7.51
N SER A 123 1.25 10.06 -7.18
CA SER A 123 1.10 8.68 -7.67
C SER A 123 -0.23 8.06 -7.24
N PHE A 124 -0.69 8.33 -6.03
CA PHE A 124 -2.00 7.91 -5.55
C PHE A 124 -3.12 8.50 -6.42
N LYS A 125 -3.08 9.79 -6.73
CA LYS A 125 -4.07 10.44 -7.61
C LYS A 125 -4.07 9.84 -9.01
N ASP A 126 -2.89 9.58 -9.56
CA ASP A 126 -2.74 9.03 -10.91
C ASP A 126 -3.31 7.59 -10.98
N GLU A 127 -2.98 6.74 -10.02
CA GLU A 127 -3.49 5.37 -9.92
C GLU A 127 -4.98 5.33 -9.57
N PHE A 128 -5.46 6.27 -8.73
CA PHE A 128 -6.88 6.41 -8.41
C PHE A 128 -7.71 6.73 -9.67
N ALA A 129 -7.22 7.61 -10.54
CA ALA A 129 -7.88 7.91 -11.81
C ALA A 129 -8.02 6.68 -12.72
N LEU A 130 -7.04 5.78 -12.70
CA LEU A 130 -7.11 4.50 -13.44
C LEU A 130 -8.16 3.57 -12.85
N ILE A 131 -8.29 3.50 -11.52
CA ILE A 131 -9.36 2.73 -10.86
C ILE A 131 -10.73 3.29 -11.21
N LEU A 132 -10.91 4.61 -11.16
CA LEU A 132 -12.18 5.26 -11.53
C LEU A 132 -12.60 4.95 -12.97
N HIS A 133 -11.65 4.85 -13.90
CA HIS A 133 -11.93 4.50 -15.29
C HIS A 133 -12.44 3.05 -15.45
N ARG A 134 -12.02 2.14 -14.56
CA ARG A 134 -12.37 0.70 -14.62
C ARG A 134 -13.53 0.33 -13.68
N ALA A 135 -13.89 1.20 -12.75
CA ALA A 135 -14.91 0.95 -11.74
C ALA A 135 -16.32 0.89 -12.36
N LYS A 136 -17.17 0.03 -11.77
CA LYS A 136 -18.61 0.01 -12.08
C LYS A 136 -19.26 1.35 -11.70
N PRO A 137 -20.32 1.80 -12.38
CA PRO A 137 -20.92 3.12 -12.14
C PRO A 137 -21.30 3.40 -10.67
N SER A 138 -21.86 2.41 -9.96
CA SER A 138 -22.23 2.55 -8.55
C SER A 138 -21.02 2.76 -7.64
N LEU A 139 -19.93 2.02 -7.87
CA LEU A 139 -18.68 2.13 -7.12
C LEU A 139 -17.94 3.43 -7.48
N LYS A 140 -18.00 3.82 -8.75
CA LYS A 140 -17.37 5.04 -9.26
C LYS A 140 -17.89 6.30 -8.57
N GLN A 141 -19.22 6.43 -8.43
CA GLN A 141 -19.83 7.57 -7.75
C GLN A 141 -19.39 7.68 -6.28
N GLU A 142 -19.33 6.53 -5.59
CA GLU A 142 -18.90 6.47 -4.19
C GLU A 142 -17.42 6.84 -4.04
N LEU A 143 -16.56 6.32 -4.93
CA LEU A 143 -15.13 6.66 -4.99
C LEU A 143 -14.91 8.14 -5.28
N GLU A 144 -15.60 8.73 -6.27
CA GLU A 144 -15.50 10.15 -6.60
C GLU A 144 -15.92 11.04 -5.44
N THR A 145 -17.03 10.69 -4.77
CA THR A 145 -17.51 11.43 -3.60
C THR A 145 -16.48 11.40 -2.46
N TRP A 146 -15.94 10.22 -2.19
CA TRP A 146 -14.89 10.06 -1.17
C TRP A 146 -13.63 10.85 -1.53
N PHE A 147 -13.21 10.83 -2.80
CA PHE A 147 -12.01 11.53 -3.26
C PHE A 147 -12.13 13.04 -3.11
N CYS A 148 -13.26 13.64 -3.52
CA CYS A 148 -13.52 15.08 -3.38
C CYS A 148 -13.55 15.56 -1.93
N ASN A 149 -13.89 14.69 -0.98
CA ASN A 149 -13.91 15.02 0.45
C ASN A 149 -12.52 14.85 1.11
N THR A 150 -11.61 14.11 0.47
CA THR A 150 -10.31 13.72 1.04
C THR A 150 -9.13 14.50 0.44
N PHE A 151 -9.23 14.90 -0.84
CA PHE A 151 -8.14 15.52 -1.61
C PHE A 151 -8.50 16.86 -2.24
#